data_AF-A0AA89BCJ1-F1
#
_entry.id   AF-A0AA89BCJ1-F1
#
_cell.length_a   1.000
_cell.length_b   1.000
_cell.length_c   1.000
_cell.angle_alpha   90.00
_cell.angle_beta   90.00
_cell.angle_gamma   90.00
#
_symmetry.space_group_name_H-M   'P 1'
#
loop_
_entity.id
_entity.type
_entity.pdbx_description
1 polymer ?
#
loop_
_entity_poly.entity_id
_entity_poly.type
_entity_poly.pdbx_seq_one_letter_code
_entity_poly.pdbx_strand_id
1 'polypeptide(L)' 'METNFLQVSEIFMLKIPIPIVIYLILPKEPELFHPQTQSLWLTVMAHHHLAIAFIFLVADHMYRTNFGIGHNMKDF' A
#
# COMPACT_ATOMS: atom_id res chain seq x y z
N MET A 1 37.66 -24.47 10.21
CA MET A 1 36.82 -23.63 11.08
C MET A 1 36.02 -22.68 10.20
N GLU A 2 35.14 -23.22 9.35
CA GLU A 2 34.37 -22.44 8.34
C GLU A 2 32.85 -22.70 8.43
N THR A 3 32.37 -23.30 9.52
CA THR A 3 30.94 -23.58 9.73
C THR A 3 30.23 -22.41 10.40
N ASN A 4 30.34 -21.17 9.88
CA ASN A 4 29.76 -20.01 10.57
C ASN A 4 29.27 -18.86 9.68
N PHE A 5 29.40 -18.89 8.36
CA PHE A 5 28.89 -17.77 7.53
C PHE A 5 27.56 -18.12 6.85
N LEU A 6 27.53 -19.26 6.13
CA LEU A 6 26.32 -19.73 5.43
C LEU A 6 25.21 -20.12 6.42
N GLN A 7 25.56 -20.81 7.50
CA GLN A 7 24.59 -21.20 8.52
C GLN A 7 24.01 -19.98 9.28
N VAL A 8 24.80 -18.90 9.44
CA VAL A 8 24.34 -17.67 10.09
C VAL A 8 23.42 -16.86 9.17
N SER A 9 23.69 -16.83 7.85
CA SER A 9 22.77 -16.21 6.89
C SER A 9 21.44 -16.95 6.76
N GLU A 10 21.44 -18.29 6.79
CA GLU A 10 20.19 -19.06 6.75
C GLU A 10 19.35 -18.87 8.01
N ILE A 11 19.97 -18.83 9.20
CA ILE A 11 19.29 -18.55 10.47
C ILE A 11 18.73 -17.12 10.50
N PHE A 12 19.39 -16.15 9.86
CA PHE A 12 18.91 -14.77 9.76
C PHE A 12 17.68 -14.65 8.86
N MET A 13 17.67 -15.37 7.74
CA MET A 13 16.52 -15.43 6.82
C MET A 13 15.30 -16.15 7.43
N LEU A 14 15.52 -17.14 8.32
CA LEU A 14 14.43 -17.90 8.96
C LEU A 14 13.71 -17.14 10.09
N LYS A 15 14.33 -16.10 10.66
CA LYS A 15 13.83 -15.36 11.85
C LYS A 15 13.13 -14.06 11.52
N ILE A 16 13.30 -13.55 10.30
CA ILE A 16 12.62 -12.34 9.84
C ILE A 16 11.28 -12.77 9.24
N PRO A 17 10.15 -12.15 9.62
CA PRO A 17 8.86 -12.51 9.05
C PRO A 17 8.90 -12.31 7.53
N ILE A 18 8.39 -13.31 6.79
CA ILE A 18 8.37 -13.37 5.32
C ILE A 18 7.93 -12.04 4.65
N PRO A 19 6.94 -11.28 5.17
CA PRO A 19 6.60 -9.97 4.64
C PRO A 19 7.80 -8.99 4.60
N ILE A 20 8.60 -8.94 5.66
CA ILE A 20 9.73 -8.00 5.77
C ILE A 20 10.86 -8.40 4.81
N VAL A 21 11.13 -9.70 4.67
CA VAL A 21 12.10 -10.21 3.70
C VAL A 21 11.71 -9.82 2.27
N ILE A 22 10.43 -9.90 1.94
CA ILE A 22 9.89 -9.50 0.63
C ILE A 22 10.07 -7.99 0.39
N TYR A 23 9.78 -7.13 1.37
CA TYR A 23 9.98 -5.68 1.23
C TYR A 23 11.45 -5.25 1.05
N LEU A 24 12.40 -6.03 1.60
CA LEU A 24 13.83 -5.71 1.50
C LEU A 24 14.48 -6.22 0.20
N ILE A 25 13.91 -7.27 -0.41
CA ILE A 25 14.45 -7.90 -1.62
C ILE A 25 13.75 -7.40 -2.89
N LEU A 26 12.50 -6.90 -2.79
CA LEU A 26 11.79 -6.37 -3.95
C LEU A 26 12.45 -5.09 -4.50
N PRO A 27 12.54 -4.94 -5.84
CA PRO A 27 13.04 -3.73 -6.46
C PRO A 27 12.23 -2.52 -5.98
N LYS A 28 12.93 -1.47 -5.56
CA LYS A 28 12.37 -0.27 -4.91
C LYS A 28 11.39 0.51 -5.81
N GLU A 29 11.45 0.27 -7.12
CA GLU A 29 10.62 0.89 -8.14
C GLU A 29 9.66 -0.17 -8.71
N PRO A 30 8.35 -0.09 -8.43
CA PRO A 30 7.40 -1.04 -8.97
C PRO A 30 7.22 -0.80 -10.47
N GLU A 31 7.66 -1.75 -11.29
CA GLU A 31 7.21 -1.83 -12.69
C GLU A 31 5.68 -1.92 -12.70
N LEU A 32 4.99 -1.12 -13.52
CA LEU A 32 3.51 -0.99 -13.48
C LEU A 32 2.78 -2.33 -13.70
N PHE A 33 3.42 -3.26 -14.41
CA PHE A 33 2.87 -4.57 -14.75
C PHE A 33 3.75 -5.68 -14.22
N HIS A 34 3.13 -6.72 -13.66
CA HIS A 34 3.84 -7.92 -13.26
C HIS A 34 4.31 -8.69 -14.51
N PRO A 35 5.61 -8.95 -14.69
CA PRO A 35 6.16 -9.48 -15.95
C PRO A 35 5.65 -10.89 -16.30
N GLN A 36 5.17 -11.65 -15.31
CA GLN A 36 4.71 -13.03 -15.50
C GLN A 36 3.19 -13.19 -15.63
N THR A 37 2.41 -12.25 -15.09
CA THR A 37 0.93 -12.31 -15.10
C THR A 37 0.31 -11.18 -15.91
N GLN A 38 1.12 -10.22 -16.37
CA GLN A 38 0.69 -9.00 -17.07
C GLN A 38 -0.42 -8.23 -16.34
N SER A 39 -0.56 -8.43 -15.03
CA SER A 39 -1.56 -7.80 -14.19
C SER A 39 -0.93 -6.62 -13.43
N LEU A 40 -1.76 -5.63 -13.05
CA LEU A 40 -1.32 -4.59 -12.12
C LEU A 40 -0.91 -5.21 -10.78
N TRP A 41 0.10 -4.63 -10.15
CA TRP A 41 0.45 -5.00 -8.78
C TRP A 41 -0.67 -4.64 -7.81
N LEU A 42 -0.92 -5.53 -6.85
CA LEU A 42 -1.89 -5.28 -5.76
C LEU A 42 -1.56 -4.01 -4.97
N THR A 43 -0.28 -3.64 -4.86
CA THR A 43 0.18 -2.41 -4.20
C THR A 43 -0.27 -1.15 -4.95
N VAL A 44 -0.21 -1.15 -6.28
CA VAL A 44 -0.68 -0.04 -7.13
C VAL A 44 -2.20 0.07 -7.04
N MET A 45 -2.93 -1.06 -7.07
CA MET A 45 -4.38 -1.06 -6.88
C MET A 45 -4.78 -0.56 -5.49
N ALA A 46 -4.10 -1.01 -4.43
CA ALA A 46 -4.37 -0.58 -3.06
C ALA A 46 -4.12 0.93 -2.87
N HIS A 47 -3.05 1.47 -3.48
CA HIS A 47 -2.75 2.89 -3.42
C HIS A 47 -3.82 3.74 -4.13
N HIS A 48 -4.30 3.27 -5.28
CA HIS A 48 -5.40 3.93 -5.99
C HIS A 48 -6.70 3.94 -5.18
N HIS A 49 -7.05 2.81 -4.56
CA HIS A 49 -8.23 2.74 -3.69
C HIS A 49 -8.10 3.65 -2.46
N LEU A 50 -6.90 3.74 -1.87
CA LEU A 50 -6.63 4.66 -0.76
C LEU A 50 -6.80 6.12 -1.20
N ALA A 51 -6.28 6.49 -2.37
CA ALA A 51 -6.44 7.83 -2.92
C ALA A 51 -7.93 8.16 -3.17
N ILE A 52 -8.68 7.23 -3.74
CA ILE A 52 -10.13 7.37 -3.95
C ILE A 52 -10.87 7.53 -2.62
N ALA A 53 -10.57 6.69 -1.61
CA ALA A 53 -11.21 6.76 -0.30
C ALA A 53 -11.01 8.14 0.34
N PHE A 54 -9.83 8.74 0.18
CA PHE A 54 -9.56 10.08 0.72
C PHE A 54 -10.34 11.18 0.00
N ILE A 55 -10.48 11.10 -1.32
CA ILE A 55 -11.29 12.04 -2.11
C ILE A 55 -12.75 11.97 -1.67
N PHE A 56 -13.31 10.76 -1.56
CA PHE A 56 -14.69 10.57 -1.13
C PHE A 56 -14.91 11.01 0.31
N LEU A 57 -13.95 10.77 1.21
CA LEU A 57 -14.02 11.25 2.59
C LEU A 57 -14.19 12.78 2.61
N VAL A 58 -13.36 13.53 1.88
CA VAL A 58 -13.46 15.00 1.88
C VAL A 58 -14.74 15.47 1.17
N ALA A 59 -15.10 14.86 0.05
CA ALA A 59 -16.30 15.22 -0.71
C ALA A 59 -17.60 15.00 0.08
N ASP A 60 -17.67 13.95 0.89
CA ASP A 60 -18.82 13.66 1.75
C ASP A 60 -19.10 14.78 2.76
N HIS A 61 -18.05 15.48 3.20
CA HIS A 61 -18.16 16.57 4.17
C HIS A 61 -18.51 17.93 3.54
N MET A 62 -18.67 18.02 2.21
CA MET A 62 -18.97 19.29 1.54
C MET A 62 -20.41 19.76 1.79
N TYR A 63 -21.34 18.85 2.06
CA TYR A 63 -22.76 19.18 2.19
C TYR A 63 -23.17 19.43 3.63
N ARG A 64 -24.05 20.42 3.81
CA ARG A 64 -24.51 20.83 5.13
C ARG A 64 -25.37 19.74 5.76
N THR A 65 -24.93 19.25 6.92
CA THR A 65 -25.69 18.32 7.78
C THR A 65 -26.25 19.07 9.00
N ASN A 66 -26.91 18.35 9.92
CA ASN A 66 -27.48 18.92 11.15
C ASN A 66 -26.44 19.61 12.06
N PHE A 67 -25.13 19.42 11.81
CA PHE A 67 -24.05 20.10 12.51
C PHE A 67 -23.81 21.54 12.04
N GLY A 68 -24.56 22.02 11.04
CA GLY A 68 -24.58 23.43 10.64
C GLY A 68 -23.40 23.87 9.75
N ILE A 69 -22.43 22.99 9.47
CA ILE A 69 -21.24 23.22 8.63
C ILE A 69 -21.45 22.54 7.27
N GLY A 70 -21.06 23.22 6.17
CA GLY A 70 -21.17 22.71 4.78
C GLY A 70 -22.04 23.59 3.88
N HIS A 71 -22.06 23.32 2.58
CA HIS A 71 -22.86 24.04 1.59
C HIS A 71 -24.29 23.48 1.51
N ASN A 72 -25.28 24.36 1.36
CA ASN A 72 -26.66 23.93 1.11
C ASN A 72 -26.81 23.55 -0.37
N MET A 73 -27.40 22.40 -0.65
CA MET A 73 -27.67 21.96 -2.02
C MET A 73 -28.66 22.88 -2.77
N LYS A 74 -29.47 23.65 -2.03
CA LYS A 74 -30.47 24.58 -2.59
C LYS A 74 -29.91 25.96 -2.94
N ASP A 75 -28.68 26.25 -2.54
CA ASP A 75 -28.01 27.53 -2.81
C ASP A 75 -27.16 27.47 -4.10
N PHE A 76 -27.40 26.46 -4.95
CA PHE A 76 -26.79 26.28 -6.27
C PHE A 76 -27.69 26.82 -7.39
#